data_AF-A0A0F9G8Z4-F1
#
_entry.id   AF-A0A0F9G8Z4-F1
#
_cell.length_a   1.000
_cell.length_b   1.000
_cell.length_c   1.000
_cell.angle_alpha   90.00
_cell.angle_beta   90.00
_cell.angle_gamma   90.00
#
_symmetry.space_group_name_H-M   'P 1'
#
loop_
_entity.id
_entity.type
_entity.pdbx_description
1 polymer ?
#
loop_
_entity_poly.entity_id
_entity_poly.type
_entity_poly.pdbx_seq_one_letter_code
_entity_poly.pdbx_strand_id
1 'polypeptide(L)'
;MKNYMVKYIRRPRIARAWGKATKTHRLALVFATRDEAQAVYRVWRRKHHRLDSVFMKPADEPLSGVSVEDASRSLFRWQEMKR
;
A
#
# COMPACT_ATOMS: atom_id res chain seq x y z
N MET A 1 20.83 -9.37 4.06
CA MET A 1 19.69 -9.63 3.15
C MET A 1 18.98 -8.31 2.90
N LYS A 2 18.59 -8.01 1.65
CA LYS A 2 17.85 -6.77 1.34
C LYS A 2 16.36 -7.06 1.43
N ASN A 3 15.65 -6.35 2.30
CA ASN A 3 14.19 -6.44 2.39
C ASN A 3 13.54 -5.62 1.25
N TYR A 4 12.25 -5.83 1.05
CA TYR A 4 11.48 -5.13 0.02
C TYR A 4 10.22 -4.52 0.61
N MET A 5 10.02 -3.23 0.37
CA MET A 5 8.83 -2.50 0.81
C MET A 5 7.84 -2.33 -0.34
N VAL A 6 6.57 -2.58 -0.06
CA VAL A 6 5.43 -2.19 -0.87
C VAL A 6 4.69 -1.06 -0.17
N LYS A 7 4.49 0.06 -0.87
CA LYS A 7 3.84 1.25 -0.34
C LYS A 7 2.58 1.56 -1.12
N TYR A 8 1.46 1.72 -0.43
CA TYR A 8 0.20 2.21 -0.97
C TYR A 8 -0.07 3.63 -0.49
N ILE A 9 -0.49 4.51 -1.39
CA ILE A 9 -0.84 5.89 -1.11
C ILE A 9 -2.24 6.16 -1.64
N ARG A 10 -3.21 6.41 -0.75
CA ARG A 10 -4.57 6.80 -1.11
C ARG A 10 -4.72 8.30 -1.19
N ARG A 11 -5.35 8.80 -2.26
CA ARG A 11 -5.63 10.24 -2.46
C ARG A 11 -7.14 10.46 -2.70
N PRO A 12 -7.93 10.80 -1.66
CA PRO A 12 -9.38 10.98 -1.79
C PRO A 12 -9.76 12.11 -2.77
N ARG A 13 -10.78 11.88 -3.62
CA ARG A 13 -11.29 12.86 -4.60
C ARG A 13 -11.88 14.12 -3.96
N ILE A 14 -12.69 13.94 -2.91
CA ILE A 14 -13.50 15.01 -2.30
C ILE A 14 -12.61 16.12 -1.72
N ALA A 15 -11.43 15.77 -1.21
CA ALA A 15 -10.54 16.73 -0.56
C ALA A 15 -9.86 17.71 -1.54
N ARG A 16 -9.63 17.34 -2.81
CA ARG A 16 -8.99 18.23 -3.80
C ARG A 16 -9.90 19.38 -4.25
N ALA A 17 -11.21 19.16 -4.31
CA ALA A 17 -12.16 20.15 -4.82
C ALA A 17 -12.52 21.23 -3.79
N TRP A 18 -12.13 21.09 -2.52
CA TRP A 18 -12.61 21.92 -1.41
C TRP A 18 -11.51 22.67 -0.65
N GLY A 19 -10.27 22.71 -1.15
CA GLY A 19 -9.17 23.50 -0.55
C GLY A 19 -8.74 23.09 0.87
N LYS A 20 -9.26 21.97 1.41
CA LYS A 20 -8.89 21.47 2.74
C LYS A 20 -7.60 20.64 2.69
N ALA A 21 -6.77 20.76 3.74
CA ALA A 21 -5.57 19.95 3.92
C ALA A 21 -5.90 18.45 3.76
N THR A 22 -5.45 17.88 2.64
CA THR A 22 -5.89 16.55 2.21
C THR A 22 -5.14 15.48 3.01
N LYS A 23 -5.84 14.76 3.88
CA LYS A 23 -5.27 13.59 4.58
C LYS A 23 -4.90 12.53 3.55
N THR A 24 -3.61 12.42 3.26
CA THR A 24 -3.05 11.35 2.43
C THR A 24 -2.90 10.12 3.31
N HIS A 25 -3.57 9.02 2.96
CA HIS A 25 -3.41 7.78 3.71
C HIS A 25 -2.27 6.97 3.09
N ARG A 26 -1.29 6.61 3.91
CA ARG A 26 -0.11 5.84 3.49
C ARG A 26 -0.10 4.51 4.25
N LEU A 27 0.08 3.41 3.53
CA LEU A 27 0.31 2.08 4.08
C LEU A 27 1.63 1.57 3.50
N ALA A 28 2.51 1.03 4.33
CA ALA A 28 3.77 0.43 3.90
C ALA A 28 3.95 -0.92 4.57
N LEU A 29 4.27 -1.94 3.79
CA LEU A 29 4.58 -3.29 4.27
C LEU A 29 5.94 -3.70 3.74
N VAL A 30 6.71 -4.39 4.58
CA VAL A 30 8.08 -4.82 4.30
C VAL A 30 8.15 -6.33 4.38
N PHE A 31 8.69 -6.94 3.33
CA PHE A 31 8.81 -8.38 3.12
C PHE A 31 10.28 -8.79 3.00
N ALA A 32 10.56 -10.05 3.33
CA ALA A 32 11.92 -10.58 3.35
C ALA A 32 12.46 -10.78 1.94
N THR A 33 11.56 -11.14 1.00
CA THR A 33 11.93 -11.42 -0.39
C THR A 33 11.28 -10.46 -1.36
N ARG A 34 11.91 -10.33 -2.54
CA ARG A 34 11.34 -9.56 -3.65
C ARG A 34 10.03 -10.17 -4.14
N ASP A 35 9.92 -11.49 -4.16
CA ASP A 35 8.77 -12.20 -4.72
C ASP A 35 7.51 -12.01 -3.87
N GLU A 36 7.64 -12.02 -2.54
CA GLU A 36 6.56 -11.68 -1.61
C GLU A 36 6.07 -10.24 -1.85
N ALA A 37 6.99 -9.28 -1.91
CA ALA A 37 6.66 -7.88 -2.19
C ALA A 37 6.02 -7.73 -3.59
N GLN A 38 6.51 -8.45 -4.59
CA GLN A 38 6.00 -8.43 -5.96
C GLN A 38 4.56 -8.98 -6.02
N ALA A 39 4.26 -10.04 -5.26
CA ALA A 39 2.91 -10.61 -5.17
C ALA A 39 1.92 -9.59 -4.60
N VAL A 40 2.25 -8.97 -3.46
CA VAL A 40 1.41 -7.94 -2.83
C VAL A 40 1.26 -6.72 -3.74
N TYR A 41 2.35 -6.24 -4.34
CA TYR A 41 2.33 -5.13 -5.29
C TYR A 41 1.36 -5.38 -6.46
N ARG A 42 1.40 -6.57 -7.06
CA ARG A 42 0.50 -6.93 -8.18
C ARG A 42 -0.96 -6.92 -7.76
N VAL A 43 -1.29 -7.48 -6.58
CA VAL A 43 -2.66 -7.47 -6.05
C VAL A 43 -3.13 -6.05 -5.81
N TRP A 44 -2.31 -5.24 -5.14
CA TRP A 44 -2.64 -3.85 -4.81
C TRP A 44 -2.80 -2.98 -6.05
N ARG A 45 -1.96 -3.19 -7.07
CA ARG A 45 -2.08 -2.51 -8.37
C ARG A 45 -3.32 -2.93 -9.14
N ARG A 46 -3.84 -4.15 -8.98
CA ARG A 46 -5.13 -4.52 -9.59
C ARG A 46 -6.34 -3.88 -8.88
N LYS A 47 -6.21 -3.59 -7.59
CA LYS A 47 -7.30 -3.10 -6.74
C LYS A 47 -7.24 -1.59 -6.41
N HIS A 48 -6.24 -0.86 -6.91
CA HIS A 48 -6.10 0.57 -6.61
C HIS A 48 -7.17 1.42 -7.31
N HIS A 49 -7.60 2.51 -6.68
CA HIS A 49 -8.41 3.52 -7.35
C HIS A 49 -7.55 4.42 -8.24
N ARG A 50 -8.16 5.07 -9.23
CA ARG A 50 -7.50 5.90 -10.26
C ARG A 50 -6.58 7.01 -9.73
N LEU A 51 -6.75 7.45 -8.48
CA LEU A 51 -5.91 8.50 -7.85
C LEU A 51 -4.86 7.95 -6.87
N ASP A 52 -4.91 6.64 -6.61
CA ASP A 52 -4.03 6.01 -5.66
C ASP A 52 -2.72 5.61 -6.34
N SER A 53 -1.67 5.42 -5.55
CA SER A 53 -0.35 5.07 -6.06
C SER A 53 0.23 3.91 -5.27
N VAL A 54 0.79 2.94 -5.99
CA VAL A 54 1.44 1.76 -5.40
C VAL A 54 2.88 1.74 -5.86
N PHE A 55 3.81 1.55 -4.93
CA PHE A 55 5.25 1.52 -5.17
C PHE A 55 5.87 0.28 -4.56
N MET A 56 6.92 -0.23 -5.19
CA MET A 56 7.77 -1.28 -4.63
C MET A 56 9.22 -0.80 -4.69
N LYS A 57 9.96 -0.92 -3.58
CA LYS A 57 11.37 -0.53 -3.51
C LYS A 57 12.14 -1.45 -2.56
N PRO A 58 13.48 -1.57 -2.71
CA PRO A 58 14.33 -2.09 -1.66
C PRO A 58 14.17 -1.27 -0.37
N ALA A 59 14.31 -1.94 0.76
CA ALA A 59 14.09 -1.38 2.08
C ALA A 59 15.11 -1.96 3.08
N ASP A 60 15.53 -1.11 4.01
CA ASP A 60 16.38 -1.48 5.14
C ASP A 60 15.55 -1.56 6.44
N GLU A 61 14.26 -1.22 6.35
CA GLU A 61 13.29 -1.31 7.42
C GLU A 61 13.03 -2.78 7.84
N PRO A 62 12.65 -3.01 9.11
CA PRO A 62 12.33 -4.34 9.61
C PRO A 62 11.09 -4.92 8.92
N LEU A 63 11.01 -6.25 8.91
CA LEU A 63 9.87 -6.98 8.36
C LEU A 63 8.58 -6.58 9.09
N SER A 64 7.51 -6.40 8.32
CA SER A 64 6.21 -6.04 8.91
C SER A 64 5.53 -7.22 9.63
N GLY A 65 6.02 -8.45 9.45
CA GLY A 65 5.44 -9.65 10.08
C GLY A 65 4.07 -10.03 9.53
N VAL A 66 3.65 -9.45 8.40
CA VAL A 66 2.36 -9.71 7.75
C VAL A 66 2.56 -10.70 6.61
N SER A 67 1.73 -11.75 6.56
CA SER A 67 1.74 -12.72 5.45
C SER A 67 1.33 -12.04 4.13
N VAL A 68 1.76 -12.61 3.00
CA VAL A 68 1.36 -12.11 1.66
C VAL A 68 -0.16 -12.17 1.47
N GLU A 69 -0.80 -13.19 2.02
CA GLU A 69 -2.25 -13.39 1.97
C GLU A 69 -3.00 -12.32 2.77
N ASP A 70 -2.54 -12.06 4.00
CA ASP A 70 -3.13 -11.03 4.85
C ASP A 70 -2.87 -9.64 4.30
N ALA A 71 -1.69 -9.36 3.76
CA ALA A 71 -1.38 -8.10 3.08
C ALA A 71 -2.31 -7.87 1.87
N SER A 72 -2.59 -8.93 1.12
CA SER A 72 -3.48 -8.90 -0.05
C SER A 72 -4.94 -8.67 0.31
N ARG A 73 -5.40 -9.21 1.45
CA ARG A 73 -6.75 -8.97 2.01
C ARG A 73 -6.86 -7.61 2.71
N SER A 74 -5.80 -7.19 3.40
CA SER A 74 -5.80 -6.00 4.25
C SER A 74 -5.98 -4.71 3.46
N LEU A 75 -5.48 -4.62 2.22
CA LEU A 75 -5.74 -3.43 1.39
C LEU A 75 -7.23 -3.21 1.17
N PHE A 76 -8.00 -4.28 0.95
CA PHE A 76 -9.45 -4.18 0.76
C PHE A 76 -10.14 -3.63 2.01
N ARG A 77 -9.86 -4.21 3.18
CA ARG A 77 -10.40 -3.70 4.46
C ARG A 77 -9.96 -2.27 4.75
N TRP A 78 -8.70 -1.95 4.46
CA TRP A 78 -8.17 -0.61 4.65
C TRP A 78 -8.81 0.42 3.69
N GLN A 79 -9.18 0.00 2.48
CA GLN A 79 -9.98 0.82 1.55
C GLN A 79 -11.41 1.05 2.07
N GLU A 80 -12.05 0.05 2.66
CA GLU A 80 -13.40 0.21 3.25
C GLU A 80 -13.41 1.13 4.48
N MET A 81 -12.47 0.96 5.41
CA MET A 81 -12.38 1.78 6.63
C MET A 81 -12.06 3.26 6.39
N LYS A 82 -11.56 3.61 5.20
CA LYS A 82 -11.15 4.98 4.83
C LYS A 82 -12.03 5.59 3.73
N ARG A 83 -13.16 4.95 3.43
CA ARG A 83 -14.19 5.45 2.52
C ARG A 83 -15.14 6.37 3.29
#